data_AF-A0A954GAP2-F1
#
_entry.id   AF-A0A954GAP2-F1
#
_cell.length_a   1.000
_cell.length_b   1.000
_cell.length_c   1.000
_cell.angle_alpha   90.00
_cell.angle_beta   90.00
_cell.angle_gamma   90.00
#
_symmetry.space_group_name_H-M   'P 1'
#
loop_
_entity.id
_entity.type
_entity.pdbx_description
1 polymer ?
#
loop_
_entity_poly.entity_id
_entity_poly.type
_entity_poly.pdbx_seq_one_letter_code
_entity_poly.pdbx_strand_id
1 'polypeptide(L)'
;LPWIVKERWGRIAVIIVLLISLINIFCATFFLAHYLAPIFPLIFFILIQGVRHLRAAHWRKQSQGPVFVMGLYLLFVALSFSRIWLQSSNPETTPRHALALQRSELIKALEKRPQKDLIFVKYSPEHDPHFEWVYNRADIDNAEVVWAHILTNEENQQLIEHFADRQIWWIDADARQLKLRPVKGLPPNQKSETQSDTSSAS
;
A
#
# COMPACT_ATOMS: atom_id res chain seq x y z
N LEU A 1 1.24 25.27 23.39
CA LEU A 1 0.44 24.14 23.94
C LEU A 1 -0.48 24.49 25.12
N PRO A 2 -0.10 25.24 26.18
CA PRO A 2 -0.91 25.31 27.40
C PRO A 2 -2.28 25.98 27.23
N TRP A 3 -2.49 26.72 26.14
CA TRP A 3 -3.78 27.36 25.82
C TRP A 3 -4.79 26.42 25.15
N ILE A 4 -4.33 25.43 24.38
CA ILE A 4 -5.21 24.47 23.68
C ILE A 4 -5.90 23.50 24.64
N VAL A 5 -5.19 23.11 25.70
CA VAL A 5 -5.69 22.16 26.72
C VAL A 5 -6.67 22.84 27.67
N LYS A 6 -6.68 24.19 27.71
CA LYS A 6 -7.67 24.98 28.46
C LYS A 6 -9.04 25.03 27.76
N GLU A 7 -9.08 24.96 26.43
CA GLU A 7 -10.34 24.93 25.67
C GLU A 7 -10.94 23.52 25.68
N ARG A 8 -12.26 23.40 25.95
CA ARG A 8 -12.97 22.11 26.05
C ARG A 8 -12.74 21.20 24.83
N TRP A 9 -12.83 21.77 23.63
CA TRP A 9 -12.69 21.05 22.36
C TRP A 9 -11.23 20.73 22.03
N GLY A 10 -10.30 21.61 22.39
CA GLY A 10 -8.86 21.34 22.27
C GLY A 10 -8.42 20.19 23.15
N ARG A 11 -8.90 20.13 24.39
CA ARG A 11 -8.65 19.01 25.30
C ARG A 11 -9.21 17.68 24.76
N ILE A 12 -10.46 17.67 24.29
CA ILE A 12 -11.08 16.46 23.70
C ILE A 12 -10.27 15.99 22.49
N ALA A 13 -9.90 16.90 21.58
CA ALA A 13 -9.10 16.56 20.41
C ALA A 13 -7.75 15.93 20.78
N VAL A 14 -7.04 16.52 21.75
CA VAL A 14 -5.75 15.99 22.23
C VAL A 14 -5.92 14.60 22.85
N ILE A 15 -6.96 14.40 23.67
CA ILE A 15 -7.23 13.09 24.29
C ILE A 15 -7.50 12.03 23.23
N ILE A 16 -8.35 12.32 22.24
CA ILE A 16 -8.67 11.38 21.15
C ILE A 16 -7.41 11.03 20.34
N VAL A 17 -6.61 12.03 19.97
CA VAL A 17 -5.35 11.83 19.23
C VAL A 17 -4.39 10.93 20.04
N LEU A 18 -4.21 11.21 21.34
CA LEU A 18 -3.33 10.42 22.19
C LEU A 18 -3.84 8.99 22.37
N LEU A 19 -5.13 8.82 22.64
CA LEU A 19 -5.75 7.52 22.88
C LEU A 19 -5.67 6.63 21.63
N ILE A 20 -6.01 7.15 20.45
CA ILE A 20 -5.92 6.38 19.20
C ILE A 20 -4.47 6.09 18.83
N SER A 21 -3.54 7.04 19.06
CA SER A 21 -2.11 6.77 18.83
C SER A 21 -1.59 5.67 19.76
N LEU A 22 -2.01 5.68 21.03
CA LEU A 22 -1.64 4.65 22.02
C LEU A 22 -2.19 3.28 21.61
N ILE A 23 -3.46 3.21 21.20
CA ILE A 23 -4.07 1.96 20.70
C ILE A 23 -3.28 1.44 19.49
N ASN A 24 -2.89 2.30 18.54
CA ASN A 24 -2.08 1.88 17.41
C ASN A 24 -0.69 1.37 17.84
N ILE A 25 -0.05 2.00 18.82
CA ILE A 25 1.27 1.58 19.31
C ILE A 25 1.20 0.21 20.01
N PHE A 26 0.16 -0.02 20.83
CA PHE A 26 0.08 -1.21 21.68
C PHE A 26 -0.72 -2.37 21.08
N CYS A 27 -1.67 -2.09 20.20
CA CYS A 27 -2.60 -3.11 19.68
C CYS A 27 -2.41 -3.41 18.19
N ALA A 28 -1.75 -2.54 17.40
CA ALA A 28 -1.54 -2.85 15.99
C ALA A 28 -0.38 -3.85 15.84
N THR A 29 -0.68 -5.01 15.24
CA THR A 29 0.33 -6.00 14.85
C THR A 29 1.24 -5.48 13.72
N PHE A 30 0.69 -4.63 12.85
CA PHE A 30 1.41 -3.93 11.79
C PHE A 30 0.95 -2.47 11.75
N PHE A 31 1.88 -1.52 11.82
CA PHE A 31 1.55 -0.10 11.76
C PHE A 31 1.74 0.45 10.36
N LEU A 32 0.66 0.97 9.77
CA LEU A 32 0.69 1.70 8.51
C LEU A 32 0.26 3.15 8.75
N ALA A 33 0.94 4.11 8.13
CA ALA A 33 0.68 5.54 8.37
C ALA A 33 -0.77 5.95 8.10
N HIS A 34 -1.47 5.26 7.18
CA HIS A 34 -2.87 5.51 6.88
C HIS A 34 -3.83 5.07 7.99
N TYR A 35 -3.41 4.27 8.98
CA TYR A 35 -4.24 3.95 10.16
C TYR A 35 -4.48 5.15 11.07
N LEU A 36 -3.69 6.21 10.92
CA LEU A 36 -3.94 7.48 11.59
C LEU A 36 -5.01 8.32 10.88
N ALA A 37 -5.55 7.90 9.72
CA ALA A 37 -6.58 8.63 8.96
C ALA A 37 -7.72 9.22 9.83
N PRO A 38 -8.28 8.48 10.82
CA PRO A 38 -9.36 9.01 11.66
C PRO A 38 -8.96 10.20 12.54
N ILE A 39 -7.67 10.33 12.89
CA ILE A 39 -7.18 11.41 13.76
C ILE A 39 -6.49 12.54 13.02
N PHE A 40 -6.21 12.39 11.73
CA PHE A 40 -5.60 13.45 10.92
C PHE A 40 -6.36 14.79 11.00
N PRO A 41 -7.71 14.85 10.89
CA PRO A 41 -8.44 16.11 11.02
C PRO A 41 -8.23 16.78 12.38
N LEU A 42 -8.12 16.00 13.46
CA LEU A 42 -7.88 16.51 14.81
C LEU A 42 -6.44 17.02 14.98
N ILE A 43 -5.46 16.35 14.36
CA ILE A 43 -4.08 16.84 14.30
C ILE A 43 -4.05 18.21 13.61
N PHE A 44 -4.70 18.35 12.44
CA PHE A 44 -4.81 19.64 11.76
C PHE A 44 -5.51 20.70 12.60
N PHE A 45 -6.61 20.34 13.27
CA PHE A 45 -7.29 21.23 14.20
C PHE A 45 -6.35 21.73 15.30
N ILE A 46 -5.60 20.85 15.96
CA ILE A 46 -4.63 21.19 17.00
C ILE A 46 -3.51 22.08 16.43
N LEU A 47 -2.99 21.79 15.23
CA LEU A 47 -1.96 22.59 14.58
C LEU A 47 -2.47 24.01 14.25
N ILE A 48 -3.65 24.13 13.64
CA ILE A 48 -4.28 25.41 13.29
C ILE A 48 -4.55 26.23 14.54
N GLN A 49 -5.12 25.61 15.58
CA GLN A 49 -5.37 26.28 16.86
C GLN A 49 -4.06 26.70 17.53
N GLY A 50 -3.01 25.86 17.47
CA GLY A 50 -1.68 26.19 17.94
C GLY A 50 -1.10 27.43 17.26
N VAL A 51 -1.18 27.48 15.93
CA VAL A 51 -0.76 28.63 15.12
C VAL A 51 -1.59 29.88 15.45
N ARG A 52 -2.92 29.75 15.61
CA ARG A 52 -3.80 30.86 16.00
C ARG A 52 -3.38 31.47 17.33
N HIS A 53 -3.16 30.64 18.35
CA HIS A 53 -2.72 31.11 19.66
C HIS A 53 -1.31 31.71 19.63
N LEU A 54 -0.38 31.13 18.86
CA LEU A 54 0.96 31.69 18.67
C LEU A 54 0.95 33.04 17.96
N ARG A 55 0.05 33.22 16.98
CA ARG A 55 -0.13 34.50 16.29
C ARG A 55 -0.75 35.57 17.20
N ALA A 56 -1.67 35.18 18.08
CA ALA A 56 -2.33 36.09 19.03
C ALA A 56 -1.46 36.39 20.27
N ALA A 57 -0.48 35.54 20.58
CA ALA A 57 0.42 35.75 21.71
C ALA A 57 1.37 36.92 21.45
N HIS A 58 1.38 37.88 22.37
CA HIS A 58 2.30 39.01 22.34
C HIS A 58 3.50 38.70 23.23
N TRP A 59 4.71 38.66 22.66
CA TRP A 59 5.95 38.52 23.42
C TRP A 59 6.64 39.89 23.50
N ARG A 60 6.90 40.40 24.71
CA ARG A 60 7.58 41.70 24.95
C ARG A 60 7.05 42.87 24.08
N LYS A 61 5.72 43.06 24.00
CA LYS A 61 5.05 44.12 23.21
C LYS A 61 5.29 44.09 21.69
N GLN A 62 5.87 43.03 21.14
CA GLN A 62 6.01 42.82 19.70
C GLN A 62 5.24 41.57 19.25
N SER A 63 4.56 41.66 18.12
CA SER A 63 3.86 40.53 17.49
C SER A 63 4.85 39.69 16.68
N GLN A 64 5.69 38.89 17.34
CA GLN A 64 6.63 37.99 16.66
C GLN A 64 5.97 36.69 16.14
N GLY A 65 4.69 36.45 16.47
CA GLY A 65 3.92 35.28 16.05
C GLY A 65 3.94 35.01 14.53
N PRO A 66 3.71 36.01 13.66
CA PRO A 66 3.79 35.81 12.21
C PRO A 66 5.16 35.36 11.70
N VAL A 67 6.26 35.89 12.27
CA VAL A 67 7.63 35.50 11.89
C VAL A 67 7.88 34.03 12.26
N PHE A 68 7.44 33.61 13.45
CA PHE A 68 7.56 32.22 13.88
C PHE A 68 6.74 31.27 13.00
N VAL A 69 5.50 31.63 12.66
CA VAL A 69 4.64 30.84 11.78
C VAL A 69 5.22 30.75 10.36
N MET A 70 5.79 31.84 9.85
CA MET A 70 6.51 31.85 8.58
C MET A 70 7.73 30.92 8.61
N GLY A 71 8.53 30.97 9.69
CA GLY A 71 9.65 30.05 9.87
C GLY A 71 9.23 28.59 9.90
N LEU A 72 8.14 28.25 10.61
CA LEU A 72 7.58 26.90 10.64
C LEU A 72 7.07 26.44 9.27
N TYR A 73 6.42 27.33 8.52
CA TYR A 73 5.96 27.05 7.16
C TYR A 73 7.14 26.82 6.20
N LEU A 74 8.16 27.68 6.22
CA LEU A 74 9.36 27.50 5.40
C LEU A 74 10.10 26.21 5.75
N LEU A 75 10.19 25.87 7.04
CA LEU A 75 10.73 24.58 7.48
C LEU A 75 9.91 23.40 6.93
N PHE A 76 8.58 23.47 7.02
CA PHE A 76 7.71 22.44 6.45
C PHE A 76 7.91 22.27 4.94
N VAL A 77 7.98 23.37 4.19
CA VAL A 77 8.25 23.36 2.74
C VAL A 77 9.63 22.77 2.46
N ALA A 78 10.68 23.17 3.18
CA ALA A 78 12.02 22.65 3.01
C ALA A 78 12.10 21.13 3.28
N LEU A 79 11.45 20.65 4.35
CA LEU A 79 11.37 19.23 4.67
C LEU A 79 10.53 18.44 3.65
N SER A 80 9.45 19.04 3.13
CA SER A 80 8.63 18.40 2.09
C SER A 80 9.41 18.27 0.79
N PHE A 81 10.12 19.33 0.40
CA PHE A 81 10.95 19.32 -0.79
C PHE A 81 12.11 18.32 -0.67
N SER A 82 12.78 18.26 0.49
CA SER A 82 13.86 17.28 0.71
C SER A 82 13.36 15.84 0.66
N ARG A 83 12.14 15.56 1.17
CA ARG A 83 11.50 14.24 1.07
C ARG A 83 11.17 13.87 -0.38
N ILE A 84 10.59 14.80 -1.15
CA ILE A 84 10.29 14.59 -2.58
C ILE A 84 11.58 14.35 -3.35
N TRP A 85 12.61 15.17 -3.10
CA TRP A 85 13.92 15.01 -3.73
C TRP A 85 14.51 13.63 -3.43
N LEU A 86 14.60 13.26 -2.15
CA LEU A 86 15.12 11.96 -1.72
C LEU A 86 14.38 10.80 -2.39
N GLN A 87 13.04 10.88 -2.44
CA GLN A 87 12.22 9.85 -3.08
C GLN A 87 12.46 9.78 -4.58
N SER A 88 12.51 10.92 -5.28
CA SER A 88 12.78 10.98 -6.72
C SER A 88 14.19 10.52 -7.09
N SER A 89 15.16 10.70 -6.19
CA SER A 89 16.54 10.24 -6.36
C SER A 89 16.77 8.80 -5.94
N ASN A 90 15.80 8.15 -5.30
CA ASN A 90 15.98 6.80 -4.76
C ASN A 90 15.90 5.77 -5.90
N PRO A 91 17.00 5.07 -6.22
CA PRO A 91 17.04 4.11 -7.31
C PRO A 91 16.11 2.91 -7.11
N GLU A 92 15.67 2.60 -5.88
CA GLU A 92 14.73 1.50 -5.58
C GLU A 92 13.26 1.85 -5.86
N THR A 93 12.91 3.15 -5.83
CA THR A 93 11.54 3.59 -6.12
C THR A 93 11.22 3.48 -7.62
N THR A 94 12.23 3.70 -8.46
CA THR A 94 12.11 3.67 -9.92
C THR A 94 11.69 2.27 -10.44
N PRO A 95 12.30 1.15 -10.00
CA PRO A 95 11.85 -0.21 -10.34
C PRO A 95 10.42 -0.51 -9.94
N ARG A 96 9.98 -0.16 -8.72
CA ARG A 96 8.61 -0.42 -8.25
C ARG A 96 7.57 0.33 -9.09
N HIS A 97 7.84 1.61 -9.39
CA HIS A 97 6.95 2.41 -10.24
C HIS A 97 6.92 1.87 -11.67
N ALA A 98 8.08 1.48 -12.21
CA ALA A 98 8.16 0.87 -13.54
C ALA A 98 7.40 -0.46 -13.61
N LEU A 99 7.46 -1.30 -12.57
CA LEU A 99 6.74 -2.57 -12.51
C LEU A 99 5.22 -2.34 -12.39
N ALA A 100 4.79 -1.36 -11.56
CA ALA A 100 3.38 -0.97 -11.48
C ALA A 100 2.84 -0.43 -12.81
N LEU A 101 3.64 0.34 -13.55
CA LEU A 101 3.27 0.82 -14.88
C LEU A 101 3.17 -0.34 -15.89
N GLN A 102 4.17 -1.22 -15.95
CA GLN A 102 4.15 -2.41 -16.80
C GLN A 102 2.93 -3.31 -16.49
N ARG A 103 2.60 -3.49 -15.20
CA ARG A 103 1.39 -4.21 -14.77
C ARG A 103 0.12 -3.54 -15.29
N SER A 104 0.00 -2.21 -15.13
CA SER A 104 -1.18 -1.47 -15.61
C SER A 104 -1.35 -1.58 -17.13
N GLU A 105 -0.25 -1.49 -17.87
CA GLU A 105 -0.24 -1.64 -19.33
C GLU A 105 -0.62 -3.06 -19.75
N LEU A 106 -0.08 -4.08 -19.07
CA LEU A 106 -0.40 -5.48 -19.33
C LEU A 106 -1.89 -5.77 -19.08
N ILE A 107 -2.44 -5.36 -17.94
CA ILE A 107 -3.86 -5.54 -17.61
C ILE A 107 -4.74 -4.90 -18.70
N LYS A 108 -4.48 -3.65 -19.05
CA LYS A 108 -5.22 -2.94 -20.11
C LYS A 108 -5.10 -3.62 -21.47
N ALA A 109 -3.96 -4.23 -21.76
CA ALA A 109 -3.75 -4.95 -23.02
C ALA A 109 -4.53 -6.27 -23.05
N LEU A 110 -4.63 -6.98 -21.91
CA LEU A 110 -5.38 -8.23 -21.77
C LEU A 110 -6.90 -7.98 -21.84
N GLU A 111 -7.40 -6.97 -21.12
CA GLU A 111 -8.83 -6.61 -21.11
C GLU A 111 -9.37 -6.20 -22.48
N LYS A 112 -8.49 -5.77 -23.40
CA LYS A 112 -8.87 -5.41 -24.78
C LYS A 112 -8.86 -6.59 -25.75
N ARG A 113 -8.39 -7.77 -25.34
CA ARG A 113 -8.38 -8.95 -26.21
C ARG A 113 -9.80 -9.49 -26.36
N PRO A 114 -10.15 -10.04 -27.54
CA PRO A 114 -11.44 -10.69 -27.72
C PRO A 114 -11.52 -12.04 -26.99
N GLN A 115 -10.38 -12.68 -26.70
CA GLN A 115 -10.32 -13.89 -25.89
C GLN A 115 -10.28 -13.58 -24.40
N LYS A 116 -10.86 -14.47 -23.61
CA LYS A 116 -10.72 -14.48 -22.15
C LYS A 116 -9.39 -15.13 -21.76
N ASP A 117 -8.75 -14.63 -20.70
CA ASP A 117 -7.47 -15.13 -20.20
C ASP A 117 -7.60 -15.64 -18.75
N LEU A 118 -6.91 -16.75 -18.44
CA LEU A 118 -6.61 -17.24 -17.08
C LEU A 118 -5.10 -17.13 -16.87
N ILE A 119 -4.68 -16.40 -15.84
CA ILE A 119 -3.28 -16.09 -15.59
C ILE A 119 -2.86 -16.54 -14.20
N PHE A 120 -1.98 -17.53 -14.15
CA PHE A 120 -1.34 -17.98 -12.94
C PHE A 120 -0.17 -17.07 -12.55
N VAL A 121 -0.13 -16.65 -11.29
CA VAL A 121 0.88 -15.75 -10.76
C VAL A 121 1.87 -16.52 -9.90
N LYS A 122 3.15 -16.45 -10.28
CA LYS A 122 4.27 -16.92 -9.49
C LYS A 122 4.88 -15.75 -8.71
N TYR A 123 5.10 -15.97 -7.42
CA TYR A 123 5.84 -15.07 -6.54
C TYR A 123 7.20 -15.65 -6.17
N SER A 124 8.19 -14.79 -5.94
CA SER A 124 9.47 -15.20 -5.35
C SER A 124 9.34 -15.37 -3.83
N PRO A 125 10.29 -16.08 -3.17
CA PRO A 125 10.30 -16.20 -1.71
C PRO A 125 10.36 -14.84 -0.98
N GLU A 126 10.99 -13.85 -1.59
CA GLU A 126 11.16 -12.49 -1.06
C GLU A 126 10.05 -11.52 -1.51
N HIS A 127 8.94 -12.03 -2.03
CA HIS A 127 7.83 -11.21 -2.52
C HIS A 127 7.30 -10.24 -1.44
N ASP A 128 7.13 -8.97 -1.81
CA ASP A 128 6.52 -7.95 -0.97
C ASP A 128 4.99 -8.16 -0.95
N PRO A 129 4.37 -8.58 0.17
CA PRO A 129 2.93 -8.88 0.22
C PRO A 129 2.05 -7.66 -0.04
N HIS A 130 2.61 -6.45 -0.02
CA HIS A 130 1.89 -5.25 -0.42
C HIS A 130 1.73 -5.10 -1.94
N PHE A 131 2.40 -5.95 -2.73
CA PHE A 131 2.35 -5.93 -4.20
C PHE A 131 1.60 -7.15 -4.78
N GLU A 132 0.42 -7.43 -4.25
CA GLU A 132 -0.43 -8.55 -4.69
C GLU A 132 -0.98 -8.34 -6.11
N TRP A 133 -1.06 -9.42 -6.88
CA TRP A 133 -1.59 -9.45 -8.25
C TRP A 133 -2.98 -10.05 -8.35
N VAL A 134 -3.32 -11.00 -7.48
CA VAL A 134 -4.55 -11.77 -7.61
C VAL A 134 -5.75 -10.96 -7.13
N TYR A 135 -6.32 -10.19 -8.04
CA TYR A 135 -7.56 -9.44 -7.85
C TYR A 135 -8.52 -9.73 -9.00
N ASN A 136 -9.66 -10.35 -8.68
CA ASN A 136 -10.68 -10.72 -9.65
C ASN A 136 -11.95 -9.88 -9.47
N ARG A 137 -12.72 -9.76 -10.56
CA ARG A 137 -14.08 -9.21 -10.52
C ARG A 137 -14.99 -10.13 -9.69
N ALA A 138 -16.06 -9.55 -9.13
CA ALA A 138 -17.05 -10.33 -8.38
C ALA A 138 -17.75 -11.39 -9.25
N ASP A 139 -18.06 -11.05 -10.49
CA ASP A 139 -18.51 -12.00 -11.51
C ASP A 139 -17.28 -12.58 -12.24
N ILE A 140 -16.68 -13.59 -11.62
CA ILE A 140 -15.42 -14.18 -12.09
C ILE A 140 -15.59 -14.96 -13.40
N ASP A 141 -16.74 -15.61 -13.59
CA ASP A 141 -16.99 -16.46 -14.76
C ASP A 141 -17.11 -15.63 -16.05
N ASN A 142 -17.63 -14.40 -15.94
CA ASN A 142 -17.73 -13.47 -17.06
C ASN A 142 -16.58 -12.47 -17.17
N ALA A 143 -15.62 -12.47 -16.24
CA ALA A 143 -14.46 -11.58 -16.32
C ALA A 143 -13.64 -11.82 -17.60
N GLU A 144 -13.02 -10.78 -18.14
CA GLU A 144 -12.13 -10.88 -19.31
C GLU A 144 -10.82 -11.57 -18.93
N VAL A 145 -10.32 -11.26 -17.73
CA VAL A 145 -9.08 -11.82 -17.17
C VAL A 145 -9.37 -12.36 -15.77
N VAL A 146 -8.94 -13.60 -15.52
CA VAL A 146 -8.92 -14.21 -14.20
C VAL A 146 -7.47 -14.40 -13.76
N TRP A 147 -7.13 -13.91 -12.58
CA TRP A 147 -5.82 -14.10 -11.95
C TRP A 147 -5.93 -15.20 -10.89
N ALA A 148 -4.91 -16.04 -10.78
CA ALA A 148 -4.89 -17.13 -9.82
C ALA A 148 -3.48 -17.30 -9.22
N HIS A 149 -3.42 -17.70 -7.95
CA HIS A 149 -2.18 -18.22 -7.38
C HIS A 149 -1.89 -19.59 -7.98
N ILE A 150 -0.60 -19.92 -8.11
CA ILE A 150 -0.20 -21.30 -8.37
C ILE A 150 -0.33 -22.09 -7.07
N LEU A 151 -1.09 -23.18 -7.10
CA LEU A 151 -1.26 -24.12 -5.99
C LEU A 151 -0.66 -25.50 -6.36
N THR A 152 -1.28 -26.60 -5.94
CA THR A 152 -0.90 -27.96 -6.37
C THR A 152 -1.27 -28.23 -7.82
N ASN A 153 -0.68 -29.26 -8.44
CA ASN A 153 -0.98 -29.61 -9.82
C ASN A 153 -2.46 -29.99 -9.99
N GLU A 154 -3.02 -30.70 -9.02
CA GLU A 154 -4.41 -31.14 -9.02
C GLU A 154 -5.37 -29.94 -8.94
N GLU A 155 -5.15 -29.01 -8.02
CA GLU A 155 -5.97 -27.80 -7.88
C GLU A 155 -5.86 -26.89 -9.10
N ASN A 156 -4.64 -26.71 -9.62
CA ASN A 156 -4.43 -25.90 -10.82
C ASN A 156 -5.12 -26.52 -12.04
N GLN A 157 -5.10 -27.86 -12.15
CA GLN A 157 -5.77 -28.58 -13.24
C GLN A 157 -7.29 -28.43 -13.17
N GLN A 158 -7.89 -28.53 -11.97
CA GLN A 158 -9.32 -28.28 -11.80
C GLN A 158 -9.72 -26.86 -12.23
N LEU A 159 -8.90 -25.86 -11.92
CA LEU A 159 -9.16 -24.48 -12.33
C LEU A 159 -9.03 -24.29 -13.84
N ILE A 160 -8.05 -24.95 -14.46
CA ILE A 160 -7.88 -24.99 -15.92
C ILE A 160 -9.10 -25.60 -16.60
N GLU A 161 -9.64 -26.69 -16.05
CA GLU A 161 -10.82 -27.36 -16.56
C GLU A 161 -12.09 -26.52 -16.40
N HIS A 162 -12.26 -25.84 -15.25
CA HIS A 162 -13.38 -24.93 -15.01
C HIS A 162 -13.39 -23.75 -16.00
N PHE A 163 -12.21 -23.24 -16.35
CA PHE A 163 -12.02 -22.12 -17.27
C PHE A 163 -11.46 -22.55 -18.64
N ALA A 164 -11.93 -23.69 -19.16
CA ALA A 164 -11.44 -24.25 -20.43
C ALA A 164 -11.71 -23.37 -21.67
N ASP A 165 -12.61 -22.39 -21.58
CA ASP A 165 -12.88 -21.40 -22.62
C ASP A 165 -11.83 -20.27 -22.71
N ARG A 166 -10.86 -20.25 -21.78
CA ARG A 166 -9.85 -19.20 -21.65
C ARG A 166 -8.48 -19.61 -22.19
N GLN A 167 -7.70 -18.63 -22.62
CA GLN A 167 -6.28 -18.81 -22.88
C GLN A 167 -5.52 -18.83 -21.55
N ILE A 168 -4.65 -19.83 -21.39
CA ILE A 168 -4.02 -20.11 -20.11
C ILE A 168 -2.56 -19.67 -20.14
N TRP A 169 -2.21 -18.82 -19.18
CA TRP A 169 -0.89 -18.21 -19.06
C TRP A 169 -0.36 -18.31 -17.64
N TRP A 170 0.93 -18.05 -17.50
CA TRP A 170 1.52 -17.71 -16.22
C TRP A 170 2.50 -16.55 -16.34
N ILE A 171 2.71 -15.87 -15.22
CA ILE A 171 3.64 -14.74 -15.08
C ILE A 171 4.46 -14.86 -13.80
N ASP A 172 5.68 -14.34 -13.84
CA ASP A 172 6.51 -14.11 -12.67
C ASP A 172 6.30 -12.65 -12.23
N ALA A 173 5.61 -12.45 -11.11
CA ALA A 173 5.21 -11.14 -10.61
C ALA A 173 6.39 -10.30 -10.08
N ASP A 174 7.48 -10.96 -9.70
CA ASP A 174 8.66 -10.33 -9.10
C ASP A 174 9.82 -10.20 -10.10
N ALA A 175 9.62 -10.64 -11.34
CA ALA A 175 10.58 -10.45 -12.40
C ALA A 175 10.72 -8.96 -12.78
N ARG A 176 11.95 -8.53 -13.05
CA ARG A 176 12.26 -7.16 -13.52
C ARG A 176 11.51 -6.78 -14.81
N GLN A 177 11.18 -7.76 -15.63
CA GLN A 177 10.38 -7.59 -16.84
C GLN A 177 9.22 -8.59 -16.83
N LEU A 178 8.01 -8.07 -16.91
CA LEU A 178 6.79 -8.85 -16.94
C LEU A 178 6.64 -9.55 -18.30
N LYS A 179 6.48 -10.87 -18.27
CA LYS A 179 6.34 -11.70 -19.48
C LYS A 179 5.24 -12.73 -19.28
N LEU A 180 4.21 -12.65 -20.13
CA LEU A 180 3.15 -13.65 -20.21
C LEU A 180 3.70 -14.90 -20.90
N ARG A 181 3.57 -16.07 -20.27
CA ARG A 181 4.10 -17.34 -20.78
C ARG A 181 2.97 -18.35 -20.92
N PRO A 182 2.83 -19.04 -22.07
CA PRO A 182 1.77 -20.05 -22.22
C PRO A 182 2.05 -21.24 -21.30
N VAL A 183 1.00 -21.85 -20.77
CA VAL A 183 1.12 -23.03 -19.92
C VAL A 183 1.42 -24.27 -20.77
N LYS A 184 2.64 -24.79 -20.66
CA LYS A 184 2.99 -26.19 -21.00
C LYS A 184 3.14 -27.07 -19.75
N GLY A 185 3.20 -26.42 -18.59
CA GLY A 185 3.40 -26.94 -17.25
C GLY A 185 3.61 -25.71 -16.34
N LEU A 186 2.97 -25.68 -15.18
CA LEU A 186 3.13 -24.58 -14.23
C LEU A 186 4.41 -24.80 -13.41
N PRO A 187 5.15 -23.72 -13.07
CA PRO A 187 6.25 -23.84 -12.13
C PRO A 187 5.71 -24.30 -10.77
N PRO A 188 6.50 -25.04 -9.97
CA PRO A 188 6.05 -25.49 -8.65
C PRO A 188 5.76 -24.28 -7.74
N ASN A 189 4.75 -24.44 -6.89
CA ASN A 189 4.51 -23.51 -5.80
C ASN A 189 5.49 -23.79 -4.66
N GLN A 190 6.45 -22.88 -4.46
CA GLN A 190 7.49 -23.07 -3.44
C GLN A 190 6.95 -23.05 -1.99
N LYS A 191 5.74 -22.56 -1.74
CA LYS A 191 5.10 -22.66 -0.41
C LYS A 191 4.58 -24.06 -0.08
N SER A 192 4.30 -24.89 -1.09
CA SER A 192 3.69 -26.21 -0.91
C SER A 192 4.70 -27.31 -0.58
N GLU A 193 5.94 -27.22 -1.09
CA GLU A 193 6.99 -28.22 -0.82
C GLU A 193 7.46 -28.23 0.64
N THR A 194 7.41 -27.08 1.34
CA THR A 194 7.86 -27.02 2.74
C THR A 194 6.87 -27.67 3.72
N GLN A 195 5.58 -27.80 3.35
CA GLN A 195 4.57 -28.43 4.21
C GLN A 195 4.48 -29.96 4.02
N SER A 196 4.77 -30.47 2.82
CA SER A 196 4.77 -31.93 2.57
C SER A 196 5.91 -32.66 3.29
N ASP A 197 7.07 -32.02 3.44
CA ASP A 197 8.23 -32.62 4.11
C ASP A 197 8.06 -32.71 5.63
N THR A 198 7.24 -31.84 6.24
CA THR A 198 6.95 -31.89 7.68
C THR A 198 5.86 -32.88 8.07
N SER A 199 4.94 -33.22 7.17
CA SER A 199 3.87 -34.20 7.45
C SER A 199 4.31 -35.66 7.30
N SER A 200 5.50 -35.90 6.73
CA SER A 200 6.04 -37.24 6.52
C SER A 200 6.96 -37.71 7.67
N ALA A 201 7.11 -36.87 8.70
CA ALA A 201 7.99 -37.10 9.84
C ALA A 201 7.25 -37.11 11.19
N SER A 202 5.94 -37.43 11.21
CA SER A 202 5.14 -37.61 12.42
C SER A 202 4.48 -38.98 12.47
#